data_AF-A0A5K0UTI9-F1
#
_entry.id   AF-A0A5K0UTI9-F1
#
_cell.length_a   1.000
_cell.length_b   1.000
_cell.length_c   1.000
_cell.angle_alpha   90.00
_cell.angle_beta   90.00
_cell.angle_gamma   90.00
#
_symmetry.space_group_name_H-M   'P 1'
#
loop_
_entity.id
_entity.type
_entity.pdbx_description
1 polymer ?
#
loop_
_entity_poly.entity_id
_entity_poly.type
_entity_poly.pdbx_seq_one_letter_code
_entity_poly.pdbx_strand_id
1 'polypeptide(L)' 'DDDGFFDESGFPAEGWPSQWKGNNGLYCVGFSRKGFYGIAEDAKNVAQDISVVLSSQSVSKPKP' A
#
# COMPACT_ATOMS: atom_id res chain seq x y z
N ASP A 1 -5.94 -13.09 13.65
CA ASP A 1 -4.70 -12.51 13.09
C ASP A 1 -5.02 -11.14 12.58
N ASP A 2 -5.00 -10.22 13.53
CA ASP A 2 -5.66 -8.92 13.53
C ASP A 2 -4.54 -7.87 13.46
N ASP A 3 -3.93 -7.72 12.28
CA ASP A 3 -2.78 -6.82 12.08
C ASP A 3 -3.18 -5.32 12.20
N GLY A 4 -4.41 -5.03 12.63
CA GLY A 4 -4.96 -3.68 12.81
C GLY A 4 -5.13 -2.91 11.51
N PHE A 5 -4.93 -3.56 10.35
CA PHE A 5 -4.98 -2.90 9.06
C PHE A 5 -6.40 -2.56 8.62
N PHE A 6 -7.39 -3.39 8.97
CA PHE A 6 -8.81 -3.11 8.75
C PHE A 6 -9.53 -2.89 10.09
N ASP A 7 -10.49 -1.96 10.13
CA ASP A 7 -11.40 -1.74 11.25
C ASP A 7 -12.53 -2.77 11.27
N GLU A 8 -13.38 -2.70 12.31
CA GLU A 8 -14.53 -3.61 12.47
C GLU A 8 -15.56 -3.52 11.31
N SER A 9 -15.50 -2.44 10.51
CA SER A 9 -16.34 -2.24 9.33
C SER A 9 -15.72 -2.79 8.04
N GLY A 10 -14.51 -3.35 8.11
CA GLY A 10 -13.76 -3.88 6.97
C GLY A 10 -13.10 -2.80 6.11
N PHE A 11 -12.96 -1.57 6.62
CA PHE A 11 -12.23 -0.49 5.96
C PHE A 11 -10.84 -0.36 6.55
N PRO A 12 -9.85 0.14 5.78
CA PRO A 12 -8.53 0.40 6.35
C PRO A 12 -8.63 1.29 7.59
N ALA A 13 -7.92 0.92 8.65
CA ALA A 13 -7.94 1.68 9.90
C ALA A 13 -7.35 3.09 9.72
N GLU A 14 -6.39 3.24 8.80
CA GLU A 14 -5.88 4.55 8.39
C GLU A 14 -6.80 5.23 7.37
N GLY A 15 -6.96 6.55 7.53
CA GLY A 15 -7.71 7.38 6.60
C GLY A 15 -6.91 7.85 5.39
N TRP A 16 -7.59 8.49 4.46
CA TRP A 16 -6.93 9.15 3.33
C TRP A 16 -6.00 10.27 3.78
N PRO A 17 -4.75 10.36 3.25
CA PRO A 17 -4.22 9.71 2.03
C PRO A 17 -3.37 8.44 2.21
N SER A 18 -3.26 7.88 3.41
CA SER A 18 -2.29 6.81 3.73
C SER A 18 -2.91 5.42 3.78
N GLN A 19 -4.23 5.30 3.59
CA GLN A 19 -4.99 4.07 3.75
C GLN A 19 -4.52 2.90 2.86
N TRP A 20 -3.76 3.18 1.80
CA TRP A 20 -3.38 2.20 0.77
C TRP A 20 -2.22 1.27 1.17
N LYS A 21 -1.46 1.57 2.24
CA LYS A 21 -0.28 0.79 2.65
C LYS A 21 -0.44 0.17 4.04
N GLY A 22 -0.36 -1.14 4.11
CA GLY A 22 -0.33 -1.91 5.34
C GLY A 22 1.05 -2.47 5.67
N ASN A 23 1.12 -3.25 6.75
CA ASN A 23 2.35 -3.91 7.16
C ASN A 23 2.67 -5.12 6.28
N ASN A 24 3.92 -5.57 6.32
CA ASN A 24 4.39 -6.81 5.66
C ASN A 24 4.11 -6.89 4.15
N GLY A 25 4.11 -5.74 3.47
CA GLY A 25 3.85 -5.67 2.02
C GLY A 25 2.38 -5.86 1.64
N LEU A 26 1.46 -5.75 2.61
CA LEU A 26 0.03 -5.67 2.35
C LEU A 26 -0.32 -4.29 1.81
N TYR A 27 -1.15 -4.25 0.76
CA TYR A 27 -1.69 -3.00 0.22
C TYR A 27 -3.20 -3.13 0.07
N CYS A 28 -3.90 -1.99 0.15
CA CYS A 28 -5.31 -1.91 -0.22
C CYS A 28 -5.52 -0.79 -1.24
N VAL A 29 -6.54 -0.93 -2.08
CA VAL A 29 -6.84 0.01 -3.16
C VAL A 29 -8.34 0.21 -3.24
N GLY A 30 -8.78 1.45 -3.40
CA GLY A 30 -10.18 1.77 -3.65
C GLY A 30 -11.04 1.98 -2.40
N PHE A 31 -10.43 1.99 -1.23
CA PHE A 31 -11.12 2.23 0.04
C PHE A 31 -11.25 3.72 0.40
N SER A 32 -10.70 4.64 -0.39
CA SER A 32 -10.82 6.09 -0.19
C SER A 32 -12.24 6.65 -0.38
N ARG A 33 -13.20 5.85 -0.88
CA ARG A 33 -14.58 6.28 -1.21
C ARG A 33 -14.66 7.46 -2.19
N LYS A 34 -13.60 7.68 -2.98
CA LYS A 34 -13.51 8.72 -4.02
C LYS A 34 -13.85 8.22 -5.44
N GLY A 35 -14.48 7.05 -5.55
CA GLY A 35 -14.77 6.41 -6.83
C GLY A 35 -13.50 6.08 -7.64
N PHE A 36 -13.61 6.11 -8.97
CA PHE A 36 -12.50 5.77 -9.89
C PHE A 36 -11.24 6.61 -9.65
N TYR A 37 -11.41 7.89 -9.29
CA TYR A 37 -10.27 8.76 -9.00
C TYR A 37 -9.45 8.22 -7.82
N GLY A 38 -10.13 7.83 -6.73
CA GLY A 38 -9.48 7.27 -5.55
C GLY A 38 -8.77 5.95 -5.83
N ILE A 39 -9.41 5.06 -6.58
CA ILE A 39 -8.81 3.79 -7.01
C ILE A 39 -7.53 4.03 -7.82
N ALA A 40 -7.57 4.99 -8.75
CA ALA A 40 -6.42 5.31 -9.59
C ALA A 40 -5.27 5.95 -8.79
N GLU A 41 -5.57 6.78 -7.80
CA GLU A 41 -4.58 7.38 -6.89
C GLU A 41 -3.91 6.29 -6.03
N ASP A 42 -4.70 5.45 -5.37
CA ASP A 42 -4.21 4.34 -4.55
C ASP A 42 -3.33 3.38 -5.37
N ALA A 43 -3.77 3.01 -6.58
CA ALA A 43 -3.01 2.12 -7.47
C ALA A 43 -1.65 2.72 -7.89
N LYS A 44 -1.59 4.03 -8.14
CA LYS A 44 -0.32 4.73 -8.45
C LYS A 44 0.63 4.69 -7.25
N ASN A 45 0.13 4.94 -6.05
CA ASN A 45 0.94 4.93 -4.83
C ASN A 45 1.53 3.54 -4.57
N VAL A 46 0.72 2.49 -4.69
CA VAL A 46 1.17 1.09 -4.56
C VAL A 46 2.25 0.76 -5.59
N ALA A 47 2.03 1.10 -6.86
CA ALA A 47 3.01 0.82 -7.92
C ALA A 47 4.35 1.54 -7.68
N GLN A 48 4.29 2.80 -7.20
CA GLN A 48 5.47 3.57 -6.85
C GLN A 48 6.23 2.94 -5.67
N ASP A 49 5.52 2.53 -4.62
CA ASP A 49 6.15 1.91 -3.44
C ASP A 49 6.85 0.60 -3.80
N ILE A 50 6.20 -0.26 -4.58
CA ILE A 50 6.79 -1.51 -5.08
C ILE A 50 8.05 -1.22 -5.91
N SER A 51 8.01 -0.21 -6.78
CA SER A 51 9.16 0.19 -7.60
C SER A 51 10.36 0.61 -6.74
N VAL A 52 10.12 1.40 -5.69
CA VAL A 52 11.16 1.81 -4.72
C VAL A 52 11.72 0.59 -4.00
N VAL A 53 10.85 -0.27 -3.46
CA VAL A 53 11.24 -1.47 -2.73
C VAL A 53 12.11 -2.42 -3.59
N LEU A 54 11.73 -2.65 -4.84
CA LEU A 54 12.50 -3.49 -5.77
C LEU A 54 13.83 -2.85 -6.18
N SER A 55 13.84 -1.53 -6.39
CA SER A 55 15.06 -0.79 -6.70
C SER A 55 16.06 -0.85 -5.54
N SER A 56 15.59 -0.70 -4.30
CA SER A 56 16.43 -0.83 -3.11
C SER A 56 16.98 -2.27 -2.92
N GLN A 57 16.23 -3.29 -3.32
CA GLN A 57 16.70 -4.69 -3.29
C GLN A 57 17.76 -5.00 -4.34
N SER A 58 17.80 -4.26 -5.46
CA SER A 58 18.83 -4.46 -6.49
C SER A 58 20.25 -4.04 -6.05
N VAL A 59 20.37 -3.25 -4.97
CA VAL A 59 21.65 -2.78 -4.41
C VAL A 59 22.30 -3.80 -3.46
N SER A 60 21.57 -4.83 -3.02
CA SER A 60 22.06 -5.79 -2.00
C SER A 60 22.61 -7.11 -2.55
N LYS A 61 22.75 -7.29 -3.88
CA LYS A 61 23.52 -8.45 -4.39
C LYS A 61 25.00 -8.25 -4.02
N PRO A 62 25.60 -9.09 -3.16
CA PRO A 62 27.02 -8.98 -2.88
C PRO A 62 27.81 -9.16 -4.18
N LYS A 63 28.72 -8.22 -4.44
CA LYS A 63 29.78 -8.37 -5.45
C LYS A 63 30.63 -9.59 -5.05
N PRO A 64 31.06 -10.45 -6.00
CA PRO A 64 31.79 -11.68 -5.69
C PRO A 64 33.01 -11.46 -4.81
#